data_AF-A0A5D4SQP1-F1
#
_entry.id   AF-A0A5D4SQP1-F1
#
_cell.length_a   1.000
_cell.length_b   1.000
_cell.length_c   1.000
_cell.angle_alpha   90.00
_cell.angle_beta   90.00
_cell.angle_gamma   90.00
#
_symmetry.space_group_name_H-M   'P 1'
#
loop_
_entity.id
_entity.type
_entity.pdbx_description
1 polymer ?
#
loop_
_entity_poly.entity_id
_entity_poly.type
_entity_poly.pdbx_seq_one_letter_code
_entity_poly.pdbx_strand_id
1 'polypeptide(L)'
;MKNEKSYTELMKAKKMNKKVSVEAYMMNVYVQMIIDESLFHYHKNLLQEKIDSALDANDPSLFHLLSTRYKKFLNDWGVSA
;
A
#
# COMPACT_ATOMS: atom_id res chain seq x y z
N MET A 1 9.54 30.20 45.27
CA MET A 1 9.40 30.38 43.81
C MET A 1 10.05 29.21 43.09
N LYS A 2 9.47 28.76 41.96
CA LYS A 2 9.92 27.71 40.99
C LYS A 2 9.07 26.43 40.98
N ASN A 3 7.83 26.51 40.49
CA ASN A 3 7.10 25.32 39.98
C ASN A 3 6.49 25.53 38.58
N GLU A 4 6.45 26.77 38.08
CA GLU A 4 5.88 27.11 36.76
C GLU A 4 6.74 26.65 35.58
N LYS A 5 8.07 26.58 35.77
CA LYS A 5 9.00 26.05 34.74
C LYS A 5 8.83 24.53 34.56
N SER A 6 8.54 23.78 35.63
CA SER A 6 8.38 22.31 35.60
C SER A 6 7.15 21.87 34.80
N TYR A 7 5.98 22.46 35.06
CA TYR A 7 4.75 22.11 34.34
C TYR A 7 4.82 22.45 32.84
N THR A 8 5.42 23.61 32.52
CA THR A 8 5.63 24.04 31.14
C THR A 8 6.58 23.10 30.40
N GLU A 9 7.65 22.63 31.06
CA GLU A 9 8.59 21.65 30.50
C GLU A 9 7.95 20.28 30.31
N LEU A 10 7.13 19.80 31.26
CA LEU A 10 6.36 18.57 31.12
C LEU A 10 5.37 18.63 29.94
N MET A 11 4.69 19.77 29.74
CA MET A 11 3.79 19.96 28.61
C MET A 11 4.52 20.03 27.27
N LYS A 12 5.72 20.62 27.22
CA LYS A 12 6.58 20.60 26.03
C LYS A 12 7.04 19.18 25.70
N ALA A 13 7.49 18.41 26.70
CA ALA A 13 7.89 17.01 26.52
C ALA A 13 6.73 16.14 26.02
N LYS A 14 5.54 16.30 26.60
CA LYS A 14 4.33 15.58 26.16
C LYS A 14 3.95 15.89 24.70
N LYS A 15 4.02 17.17 24.29
CA LYS A 15 3.80 17.57 22.89
C LYS A 15 4.85 17.00 21.95
N MET A 16 6.12 16.98 22.35
CA MET A 16 7.21 16.43 21.54
C MET A 16 7.08 14.91 21.36
N ASN A 17 6.78 14.17 22.44
CA ASN A 17 6.50 12.73 22.35
C ASN A 17 5.29 12.42 21.46
N LYS A 18 4.23 13.24 21.54
CA LYS A 18 3.07 13.12 20.63
C LYS A 18 3.49 13.37 19.18
N LYS A 19 4.31 14.40 18.90
CA LYS A 19 4.82 14.68 17.56
C LYS A 19 5.63 13.51 17.00
N VAL A 20 6.57 12.97 17.76
CA VAL A 20 7.37 11.79 17.38
C VAL A 20 6.48 10.58 17.12
N SER A 21 5.43 10.36 17.93
CA SER A 21 4.49 9.25 17.70
C SER A 21 3.68 9.41 16.41
N VAL A 22 3.31 10.64 16.04
CA VAL A 22 2.60 10.93 14.78
C VAL A 22 3.53 10.75 13.59
N GLU A 23 4.79 11.20 13.68
CA GLU A 23 5.80 11.00 12.64
C GLU A 23 6.09 9.52 12.42
N ALA A 24 6.26 8.73 13.49
CA ALA A 24 6.45 7.28 13.39
C ALA A 24 5.22 6.58 12.79
N TYR A 25 4.01 6.99 13.18
CA TYR A 25 2.78 6.46 12.59
C TYR A 25 2.70 6.78 11.08
N MET A 26 2.99 8.02 10.68
CA MET A 26 3.02 8.42 9.27
C MET A 26 4.07 7.66 8.48
N MET A 27 5.26 7.45 9.05
CA MET A 27 6.29 6.62 8.41
C MET A 27 5.79 5.19 8.16
N ASN A 28 5.13 4.57 9.14
CA ASN A 28 4.57 3.23 8.97
C ASN A 28 3.48 3.18 7.89
N VAL A 29 2.62 4.21 7.82
CA VAL A 29 1.61 4.33 6.77
C VAL A 29 2.27 4.44 5.39
N TYR A 30 3.31 5.25 5.24
CA TYR A 30 4.03 5.36 3.97
C TYR A 30 4.73 4.08 3.57
N VAL A 31 5.36 3.38 4.52
CA VAL A 31 5.98 2.07 4.28
C VAL A 31 4.93 1.08 3.78
N GLN A 32 3.76 1.02 4.43
CA GLN A 32 2.69 0.12 4.02
C GLN A 32 2.18 0.45 2.62
N MET A 33 1.97 1.73 2.31
CA MET A 33 1.52 2.18 0.99
C MET A 33 2.50 1.79 -0.12
N ILE A 34 3.81 1.96 0.10
CA ILE A 34 4.84 1.57 -0.86
C ILE A 34 4.82 0.06 -1.08
N ILE A 35 4.66 -0.73 -0.01
CA ILE A 35 4.56 -2.19 -0.11
C ILE A 35 3.31 -2.58 -0.90
N ASP A 36 2.16 -1.99 -0.57
CA ASP A 36 0.88 -2.28 -1.24
C ASP A 36 0.95 -1.95 -2.74
N GLU A 37 1.50 -0.79 -3.10
CA GLU A 37 1.68 -0.37 -4.50
C GLU A 37 2.66 -1.30 -5.24
N SER A 38 3.77 -1.68 -4.60
CA SER A 38 4.73 -2.63 -5.18
C SER A 38 4.11 -4.00 -5.45
N LEU A 39 3.33 -4.52 -4.49
CA LEU A 39 2.62 -5.79 -4.64
C LEU A 39 1.55 -5.71 -5.73
N PHE A 40 0.79 -4.62 -5.76
CA PHE A 40 -0.20 -4.38 -6.81
C PHE A 40 0.44 -4.42 -8.20
N HIS A 41 1.50 -3.65 -8.42
CA HIS A 41 2.19 -3.60 -9.71
C HIS A 41 2.79 -4.95 -10.10
N TYR A 42 3.43 -5.65 -9.15
CA TYR A 42 4.00 -6.97 -9.42
C TYR A 42 2.93 -7.96 -9.89
N HIS A 43 1.83 -8.09 -9.16
CA HIS A 43 0.76 -9.05 -9.50
C HIS A 43 0.02 -8.66 -10.78
N LYS A 44 -0.20 -7.36 -11.00
CA LYS A 44 -0.78 -6.85 -12.23
C LYS A 44 0.07 -7.23 -13.44
N ASN A 45 1.37 -6.92 -13.40
CA ASN A 45 2.30 -7.19 -14.49
C ASN A 45 2.42 -8.70 -14.75
N LEU A 46 2.53 -9.52 -13.69
CA LEU A 46 2.61 -10.97 -13.82
C LEU A 46 1.36 -11.57 -14.50
N LEU A 47 0.17 -11.04 -14.21
CA LEU A 47 -1.06 -11.49 -14.88
C LEU A 47 -1.10 -11.05 -16.34
N GLN A 48 -0.66 -9.83 -16.65
CA GLN A 48 -0.56 -9.33 -18.03
C GLN A 48 0.41 -10.17 -18.86
N GLU A 49 1.62 -10.42 -18.35
CA GLU A 49 2.64 -11.25 -19.02
C GLU A 49 2.11 -12.66 -19.33
N LYS A 50 1.35 -13.26 -18.41
CA LYS A 50 0.73 -14.57 -18.62
C LYS A 50 -0.38 -14.54 -19.66
N ILE A 51 -1.16 -13.46 -19.72
CA ILE A 51 -2.19 -13.25 -20.74
C ILE A 51 -1.53 -13.14 -22.10
N ASP A 52 -0.48 -12.33 -22.22
CA ASP A 52 0.28 -12.15 -23.46
C ASP A 52 0.90 -13.49 -23.91
N SER A 53 1.49 -14.25 -22.98
CA SER A 53 2.02 -15.59 -23.28
C SER A 53 0.94 -16.56 -23.76
N ALA A 54 -0.30 -16.46 -23.25
CA ALA A 54 -1.41 -17.29 -23.70
C ALA A 54 -1.88 -16.91 -25.11
N LEU A 55 -1.81 -15.61 -25.46
CA LEU A 55 -2.07 -15.14 -26.82
C LEU A 55 -0.99 -15.64 -27.79
N ASP A 56 0.28 -15.54 -27.41
CA ASP A 56 1.41 -16.03 -28.20
C ASP A 56 1.33 -17.55 -28.46
N ALA A 57 0.86 -18.30 -27.46
CA ALA A 57 0.62 -19.74 -27.57
C ALA A 57 -0.68 -20.11 -28.30
N ASN A 58 -1.51 -19.12 -28.67
CA ASN A 58 -2.83 -19.30 -29.26
C ASN A 58 -3.73 -20.23 -28.40
N ASP A 59 -3.66 -20.09 -27.08
CA ASP A 59 -4.45 -20.84 -26.09
C ASP A 59 -5.65 -20.00 -25.60
N PRO A 60 -6.82 -20.09 -26.27
CA PRO A 60 -7.98 -19.28 -25.92
C PRO A 60 -8.54 -19.62 -24.54
N SER A 61 -8.44 -20.88 -24.11
CA SER A 61 -8.93 -21.31 -22.79
C SER A 61 -8.12 -20.67 -21.67
N LEU A 62 -6.80 -20.68 -21.79
CA LEU A 62 -5.91 -20.05 -20.82
C LEU A 62 -6.06 -18.52 -20.84
N PHE A 63 -6.17 -17.92 -22.03
CA PHE A 63 -6.42 -16.49 -22.17
C PHE A 63 -7.69 -16.05 -21.42
N HIS A 64 -8.82 -16.74 -21.61
CA HIS A 64 -10.07 -16.40 -20.93
C HIS A 64 -10.00 -16.58 -19.41
N LEU A 65 -9.35 -17.65 -18.95
CA LEU A 65 -9.14 -17.90 -17.53
C LEU A 65 -8.32 -16.76 -16.89
N LEU A 66 -7.18 -16.41 -17.50
CA LEU A 66 -6.29 -15.37 -16.98
C LEU A 66 -6.92 -13.98 -17.06
N SER A 67 -7.64 -13.67 -18.14
CA SER A 67 -8.38 -12.40 -18.28
C SER A 67 -9.46 -12.25 -17.20
N THR A 68 -10.17 -13.34 -16.87
CA THR A 68 -11.15 -13.34 -15.78
C THR A 68 -10.49 -13.09 -14.43
N ARG A 69 -9.34 -13.73 -14.17
CA ARG A 69 -8.56 -13.52 -12.95
C ARG A 69 -8.01 -12.11 -12.85
N TYR A 70 -7.54 -11.54 -13.95
CA TYR A 70 -7.05 -10.18 -14.02
C TYR A 70 -8.17 -9.17 -13.73
N LYS A 71 -9.35 -9.35 -14.33
CA LYS A 71 -10.53 -8.53 -14.02
C LYS A 71 -10.91 -8.63 -12.54
N LYS A 72 -10.96 -9.84 -11.98
CA LYS A 72 -11.23 -10.03 -10.55
C LYS A 72 -10.20 -9.32 -9.67
N PHE A 73 -8.91 -9.48 -9.99
CA PHE A 73 -7.83 -8.79 -9.28
C PHE A 73 -8.01 -7.26 -9.30
N LEU A 74 -8.33 -6.66 -10.45
CA LEU A 74 -8.59 -5.22 -10.52
C LEU A 74 -9.81 -4.78 -9.70
N ASN A 75 -10.87 -5.59 -9.65
CA ASN A 75 -12.03 -5.32 -8.80
C ASN A 75 -11.69 -5.39 -7.32
N ASP A 76 -10.95 -6.42 -6.90
CA ASP A 76 -10.54 -6.63 -5.51
C ASP A 76 -9.65 -5.46 -5.02
N TRP A 77 -8.89 -4.83 -5.90
CA TRP A 77 -8.07 -3.64 -5.63
C TRP A 77 -8.79 -2.30 -5.83
N GLY A 78 -10.06 -2.29 -6.25
CA GLY A 78 -10.84 -1.06 -6.45
C GLY A 78 -10.41 -0.21 -7.66
N VAL A 79 -9.75 -0.82 -8.65
CA VAL A 79 -9.22 -0.14 -9.85
C VAL A 79 -10.16 -0.29 -11.06
N SER A 80 -11.24 -1.06 -10.94
CA SER A 80 -12.26 -1.20 -11.99
C SER A 80 -13.20 0.01 -12.01
N ALA A 81 -13.36 0.62 -13.20
CA ALA A 81 -14.50 1.48 -13.52
C ALA A 81 -15.82 0.69 -13.59
#